data_AF-A0A7U7L967-F1
#
_entry.id   AF-A0A7U7L967-F1
#
_cell.length_a   1.000
_cell.length_b   1.000
_cell.length_c   1.000
_cell.angle_alpha   90.00
_cell.angle_beta   90.00
_cell.angle_gamma   90.00
#
_symmetry.space_group_name_H-M   'P 1'
#
loop_
_entity.id
_entity.type
_entity.pdbx_description
1 polymer ?
#
loop_
_entity_poly.entity_id
_entity_poly.type
_entity_poly.pdbx_seq_one_letter_code
_entity_poly.pdbx_strand_id
1 'polypeptide(L)'
;MASESILQELEDTQLAIELISPGTRMQLLEHTVRLSRGKITREHNVHSSLFCNIFDSIKKQSSGEPTVKILIRAYRAYLKYAGNTETLSLTRAWILRRFVDSGMLDYTPCCKCGGKFITHAGEPVHGYQCVMCHPPSRAVKKAAAE
;
A
#
# COMPACT_ATOMS: atom_id res chain seq x y z
N MET A 1 32.32 4.58 11.01
CA MET A 1 31.96 3.55 10.01
C MET A 1 31.00 2.49 10.57
N ALA A 2 31.42 1.50 11.37
CA ALA A 2 30.51 0.47 11.90
C ALA A 2 29.55 1.01 12.99
N SER A 3 30.03 1.90 13.85
CA SER A 3 29.23 2.53 14.93
C SER A 3 28.14 3.47 14.40
N GLU A 4 28.43 4.25 13.35
CA GLU A 4 27.46 5.09 12.65
C GLU A 4 26.33 4.27 12.00
N SER A 5 26.66 3.13 11.41
CA SER A 5 25.66 2.22 10.82
C SER A 5 24.73 1.63 11.87
N ILE A 6 25.26 1.29 13.05
CA ILE A 6 24.46 0.74 14.15
C ILE A 6 23.56 1.82 14.76
N LEU A 7 24.06 3.05 14.92
CA LEU A 7 23.26 4.17 15.41
C LEU A 7 22.12 4.51 14.45
N GLN A 8 22.39 4.52 13.14
CA GLN A 8 21.36 4.75 12.14
C GLN A 8 20.31 3.63 12.12
N GLU A 9 20.73 2.37 12.28
CA GLU A 9 19.82 1.23 12.36
C GLU A 9 18.98 1.25 13.64
N LEU A 10 19.53 1.72 14.76
CA LEU A 10 18.80 1.89 16.01
C LEU A 10 17.78 3.04 15.91
N GLU A 11 18.15 4.17 15.33
CA GLU A 11 17.24 5.30 15.09
C GLU A 11 16.09 4.91 14.14
N ASP A 12 16.40 4.22 13.04
CA ASP A 12 15.39 3.71 12.10
C ASP A 12 14.46 2.69 12.76
N THR A 13 14.99 1.86 13.67
CA THR A 13 14.21 0.88 14.44
C THR A 13 13.34 1.56 15.49
N GLN A 14 13.84 2.59 16.16
CA GLN A 14 13.16 3.32 17.21
C GLN A 14 12.02 4.18 16.64
N LEU A 15 12.26 4.84 15.50
CA LEU A 15 11.23 5.52 14.72
C LEU A 15 10.15 4.55 14.23
N ALA A 16 10.53 3.35 13.78
CA ALA A 16 9.57 2.33 13.41
C ALA A 16 8.72 1.88 14.61
N ILE A 17 9.31 1.67 15.79
CA ILE A 17 8.60 1.26 17.01
C ILE A 17 7.61 2.34 17.49
N GLU A 18 7.99 3.62 17.45
CA GLU A 18 7.12 4.75 17.81
C GLU A 18 5.92 4.89 16.85
N LEU A 19 6.09 4.53 15.58
CA LEU A 19 5.01 4.52 14.58
C LEU A 19 4.10 3.28 14.64
N ILE A 20 4.50 2.24 15.39
CA ILE A 20 3.91 0.89 15.36
C ILE A 20 3.09 0.53 16.60
N SER A 21 3.29 1.18 17.75
CA SER A 21 2.69 0.75 19.02
C SER A 21 1.64 1.74 19.55
N PRO A 22 0.48 1.31 20.08
CA PRO A 22 -0.37 0.20 19.66
C PRO A 22 -1.87 0.59 19.67
N GLY A 23 -2.70 -0.19 18.99
CA GLY A 23 -4.13 -0.25 19.31
C GLY A 23 -5.04 0.11 18.16
N THR A 24 -5.01 -0.68 17.09
CA THR A 24 -6.03 -0.52 16.06
C THR A 24 -6.66 -1.85 15.67
N ARG A 25 -7.73 -2.11 16.40
CA ARG A 25 -8.79 -3.10 16.16
C ARG A 25 -9.21 -3.10 14.69
N MET A 26 -9.69 -4.23 14.19
CA MET A 26 -10.19 -4.47 12.82
C MET A 26 -11.11 -3.36 12.24
N GLN A 27 -11.85 -2.64 13.09
CA GLN A 27 -12.69 -1.48 12.71
C GLN A 27 -11.89 -0.23 12.28
N LEU A 28 -10.59 -0.18 12.53
CA LEU A 28 -9.72 0.89 12.08
C LEU A 28 -9.38 0.77 10.59
N LEU A 29 -9.47 -0.43 10.01
CA LEU A 29 -9.27 -0.62 8.58
C LEU A 29 -10.28 0.22 7.78
N GLU A 30 -11.55 0.25 8.23
CA GLU A 30 -12.62 1.01 7.60
C GLU A 30 -12.48 2.54 7.76
N HIS A 31 -11.94 2.99 8.90
CA HIS A 31 -11.86 4.40 9.26
C HIS A 31 -10.52 5.06 8.87
N THR A 32 -9.43 4.30 8.90
CA THR A 32 -8.08 4.77 8.52
C THR A 32 -7.78 4.53 7.05
N VAL A 33 -8.31 3.46 6.46
CA VAL A 33 -8.42 3.33 5.01
C VAL A 33 -9.89 3.60 4.72
N ARG A 34 -10.31 4.84 4.48
CA ARG A 34 -11.73 5.18 4.19
C ARG A 34 -12.30 4.25 3.11
N LEU A 35 -12.90 3.14 3.54
CA LEU A 35 -13.55 2.12 2.71
C LEU A 35 -15.04 2.44 2.60
N SER A 36 -15.40 3.73 2.59
CA SER A 36 -16.77 4.20 2.37
C SER A 36 -17.14 4.16 0.88
N ARG A 37 -17.50 2.94 0.46
CA ARG A 37 -18.55 2.51 -0.49
C ARG A 37 -18.85 3.25 -1.81
N GLY A 38 -18.10 4.25 -2.28
CA GLY A 38 -18.45 4.80 -3.61
C GLY A 38 -17.52 5.74 -4.35
N LYS A 39 -16.62 6.50 -3.70
CA LYS A 39 -15.81 7.50 -4.46
C LYS A 39 -14.37 7.67 -3.99
N ILE A 40 -14.04 7.23 -2.77
CA ILE A 40 -12.71 7.40 -2.15
C ILE A 40 -11.98 6.06 -2.00
N THR A 41 -12.58 4.92 -2.35
CA THR A 41 -11.95 3.61 -2.09
C THR A 41 -10.96 3.14 -3.16
N ARG A 42 -11.05 3.68 -4.39
CA ARG A 42 -10.34 3.12 -5.55
C ARG A 42 -8.96 3.74 -5.81
N GLU A 43 -8.78 5.05 -5.61
CA GLU A 43 -7.45 5.68 -5.68
C GLU A 43 -6.54 5.10 -4.60
N HIS A 44 -7.03 4.97 -3.36
CA HIS A 44 -6.29 4.33 -2.28
C HIS A 44 -5.88 2.89 -2.61
N ASN A 45 -6.71 2.15 -3.35
CA ASN A 45 -6.36 0.82 -3.83
C ASN A 45 -5.19 0.85 -4.84
N VAL A 46 -5.15 1.83 -5.75
CA VAL A 46 -4.01 2.01 -6.67
C VAL A 46 -2.73 2.28 -5.90
N HIS A 47 -2.74 3.22 -4.94
CA HIS A 47 -1.58 3.53 -4.12
C HIS A 47 -1.12 2.34 -3.24
N SER A 48 -2.08 1.64 -2.62
CA SER A 48 -1.82 0.44 -1.82
C SER A 48 -1.19 -0.67 -2.65
N SER A 49 -1.74 -0.90 -3.85
CA SER A 49 -1.24 -1.90 -4.79
C SER A 49 0.13 -1.53 -5.31
N LEU A 50 0.36 -0.27 -5.68
CA LEU A 50 1.66 0.22 -6.11
C LEU A 50 2.73 -0.01 -5.03
N PHE A 51 2.46 0.42 -3.79
CA PHE A 51 3.36 0.21 -2.66
C PHE A 51 3.67 -1.28 -2.44
N CYS A 52 2.65 -2.13 -2.38
CA CYS A 52 2.82 -3.56 -2.12
C CYS A 52 3.61 -4.27 -3.24
N ASN A 53 3.37 -3.93 -4.51
CA ASN A 53 4.16 -4.45 -5.63
C ASN A 53 5.62 -3.99 -5.57
N ILE A 54 5.89 -2.73 -5.21
CA ILE A 54 7.26 -2.22 -4.99
C ILE A 54 7.94 -2.98 -3.85
N PHE A 55 7.25 -3.13 -2.72
CA PHE A 55 7.76 -3.85 -1.56
C PHE A 55 8.14 -5.30 -1.92
N ASP A 56 7.26 -6.03 -2.60
CA ASP A 56 7.52 -7.41 -3.01
C ASP A 56 8.67 -7.51 -4.01
N SER A 57 8.80 -6.54 -4.92
CA SER A 57 9.93 -6.47 -5.86
C SER A 57 11.27 -6.30 -5.13
N ILE A 58 11.33 -5.39 -4.16
CA ILE A 58 12.55 -5.16 -3.36
C ILE A 58 12.83 -6.36 -2.47
N LYS A 59 11.82 -6.93 -1.80
CA LYS A 59 11.97 -8.11 -0.93
C LYS A 59 12.51 -9.32 -1.68
N LYS A 60 12.13 -9.50 -2.95
CA LYS A 60 12.67 -10.56 -3.82
C LYS A 60 14.15 -10.37 -4.16
N GLN A 61 14.61 -9.12 -4.25
CA GLN A 61 16.00 -8.78 -4.60
C GLN A 61 16.91 -8.73 -3.36
N SER A 62 16.35 -8.48 -2.18
CA SER A 62 17.07 -8.28 -0.91
C SER A 62 16.94 -9.48 0.04
N SER A 63 17.32 -10.69 -0.40
CA SER A 63 17.24 -11.88 0.46
C SER A 63 18.13 -11.73 1.72
N GLY A 64 17.52 -11.66 2.90
CA GLY A 64 18.20 -11.55 4.20
C GLY A 64 18.17 -10.16 4.85
N GLU A 65 17.63 -9.15 4.17
CA GLU A 65 17.49 -7.80 4.74
C GLU A 65 16.30 -7.71 5.73
N PRO A 66 16.42 -6.98 6.85
CA PRO A 66 15.30 -6.78 7.77
C PRO A 66 14.08 -6.18 7.07
N THR A 67 12.89 -6.72 7.40
CA THR A 67 11.62 -6.30 6.77
C THR A 67 11.33 -4.81 6.95
N VAL A 68 11.71 -4.21 8.09
CA VAL A 68 11.55 -2.77 8.35
C VAL A 68 12.37 -1.93 7.37
N LYS A 69 13.60 -2.34 7.06
CA LYS A 69 14.47 -1.63 6.11
C LYS A 69 13.91 -1.70 4.68
N ILE A 70 13.40 -2.88 4.29
CA ILE A 70 12.68 -3.05 3.02
C ILE A 70 11.44 -2.15 2.98
N LEU A 71 10.67 -2.07 4.07
CA LEU A 71 9.48 -1.23 4.18
C LEU A 71 9.80 0.25 3.94
N ILE A 72 10.83 0.78 4.62
CA ILE A 72 11.24 2.19 4.48
C ILE A 72 11.68 2.46 3.03
N ARG A 73 12.48 1.57 2.43
CA ARG A 73 12.94 1.69 1.04
C ARG A 73 11.78 1.67 0.05
N ALA A 74 10.85 0.73 0.23
CA ALA A 74 9.65 0.61 -0.59
C ALA A 74 8.75 1.84 -0.47
N TYR A 75 8.58 2.38 0.73
CA TYR A 75 7.78 3.57 0.97
C TYR A 75 8.38 4.83 0.32
N ARG A 76 9.70 5.02 0.46
CA ARG A 76 10.42 6.10 -0.23
C ARG A 76 10.30 5.99 -1.75
N ALA A 77 10.38 4.78 -2.31
CA ALA A 77 10.18 4.55 -3.74
C ALA A 77 8.73 4.82 -4.16
N TYR A 78 7.74 4.39 -3.36
CA TYR A 78 6.33 4.68 -3.56
C TYR A 78 6.07 6.19 -3.66
N LEU A 79 6.61 7.01 -2.75
CA LEU A 79 6.43 8.46 -2.78
C LEU A 79 6.94 9.08 -4.09
N LYS A 80 8.08 8.60 -4.61
CA LYS A 80 8.62 9.06 -5.91
C LYS A 80 7.65 8.79 -7.06
N TYR A 81 7.07 7.59 -7.13
CA TYR A 81 6.12 7.23 -8.19
C TYR A 81 4.74 7.89 -8.01
N ALA A 82 4.31 8.09 -6.77
CA ALA A 82 3.04 8.73 -6.44
C ALA A 82 3.09 10.27 -6.55
N GLY A 83 4.22 10.86 -6.94
CA GLY A 83 4.36 12.31 -7.02
C GLY A 83 4.27 13.02 -5.65
N ASN A 84 4.76 12.36 -4.59
CA ASN A 84 4.72 12.83 -3.20
C ASN A 84 3.30 13.14 -2.67
N THR A 85 2.25 12.59 -3.29
CA THR A 85 0.92 12.61 -2.68
C THR A 85 0.92 11.63 -1.52
N GLU A 86 0.85 12.11 -0.27
CA GLU A 86 0.81 11.27 0.94
C GLU A 86 -0.54 10.54 1.11
N THR A 87 -1.17 10.10 0.01
CA THR A 87 -2.43 9.34 -0.03
C THR A 87 -2.36 8.05 0.80
N LEU A 88 -1.19 7.41 0.80
CA LEU A 88 -0.83 6.30 1.68
C LEU A 88 0.32 6.76 2.59
N SER A 89 0.09 6.80 3.90
CA SER A 89 1.12 7.12 4.89
C SER A 89 1.99 5.90 5.23
N LEU A 90 3.18 6.12 5.82
CA LEU A 90 4.10 5.03 6.19
C LEU A 90 3.47 4.04 7.16
N THR A 91 2.76 4.51 8.19
CA THR A 91 2.04 3.66 9.14
C THR A 91 0.96 2.83 8.44
N ARG A 92 0.21 3.43 7.50
CA ARG A 92 -0.80 2.68 6.71
C ARG A 92 -0.15 1.64 5.81
N ALA A 93 0.99 1.95 5.21
CA ALA A 93 1.75 1.02 4.37
C ALA A 93 2.27 -0.19 5.18
N TRP A 94 2.74 0.05 6.41
CA TRP A 94 3.13 -1.01 7.34
C TRP A 94 1.95 -1.91 7.73
N ILE A 95 0.83 -1.33 8.14
CA ILE A 95 -0.40 -2.08 8.49
C ILE A 95 -0.88 -2.90 7.27
N LEU A 96 -0.95 -2.26 6.10
CA LEU A 96 -1.32 -2.90 4.85
C LEU A 96 -0.44 -4.13 4.57
N ARG A 97 0.88 -4.00 4.73
CA ARG A 97 1.81 -5.11 4.53
C ARG A 97 1.53 -6.28 5.46
N ARG A 98 1.24 -6.00 6.74
CA ARG A 98 0.87 -7.05 7.71
C ARG A 98 -0.38 -7.82 7.31
N PHE A 99 -1.38 -7.16 6.72
CA PHE A 99 -2.59 -7.83 6.23
C PHE A 99 -2.34 -8.71 5.00
N VAL A 100 -1.43 -8.30 4.12
CA VAL A 100 -1.00 -9.15 3.00
C VAL A 100 -0.21 -10.35 3.53
N ASP A 101 0.73 -10.13 4.46
CA ASP A 101 1.52 -11.21 5.05
C ASP A 101 0.67 -12.20 5.87
N SER A 102 -0.44 -11.74 6.47
CA SER A 102 -1.38 -12.60 7.20
C SER A 102 -2.40 -13.30 6.30
N GLY A 103 -2.36 -13.09 4.98
CA GLY A 103 -3.30 -13.67 4.02
C GLY A 103 -4.73 -13.11 4.10
N MET A 104 -4.94 -11.96 4.75
CA MET A 104 -6.26 -11.29 4.76
C MET A 104 -6.51 -10.51 3.46
N LEU A 105 -5.44 -10.06 2.84
CA LEU A 105 -5.44 -9.40 1.53
C LEU A 105 -4.57 -10.20 0.56
N ASP A 106 -4.97 -10.19 -0.71
CA ASP A 106 -4.26 -10.88 -1.79
C ASP A 106 -4.15 -9.98 -3.03
N TYR A 107 -3.45 -10.45 -4.05
CA TYR A 107 -3.31 -9.79 -5.34
C TYR A 107 -4.24 -10.40 -6.39
N THR A 108 -5.10 -9.56 -6.96
CA THR A 108 -5.92 -9.92 -8.11
C THR A 108 -5.41 -9.19 -9.36
N PRO A 109 -5.10 -9.92 -10.46
CA PRO A 109 -4.74 -9.29 -11.72
C PRO A 109 -5.97 -8.67 -12.40
N CYS A 110 -5.82 -7.45 -12.91
CA CYS A 110 -6.82 -6.81 -13.75
C CYS A 110 -6.93 -7.52 -15.11
N CYS A 111 -8.13 -7.92 -15.52
CA CYS A 111 -8.34 -8.61 -16.80
C CYS A 111 -8.13 -7.72 -18.05
N LYS A 112 -8.00 -6.40 -17.87
CA LYS A 112 -7.76 -5.43 -18.94
C LYS A 112 -6.28 -5.04 -19.09
N CYS A 113 -5.64 -4.60 -18.00
CA CYS A 113 -4.25 -4.13 -18.04
C CYS A 113 -3.22 -5.12 -17.49
N GLY A 114 -3.64 -6.22 -16.88
CA GLY A 114 -2.75 -7.21 -16.26
C GLY A 114 -2.08 -6.77 -14.96
N GLY A 115 -2.26 -5.50 -14.54
CA GLY A 115 -1.72 -5.00 -13.26
C GLY A 115 -2.29 -5.76 -12.06
N LYS A 116 -1.47 -5.97 -11.03
CA LYS A 116 -1.85 -6.70 -9.80
C LYS A 116 -2.32 -5.72 -8.73
N PHE A 117 -3.56 -5.89 -8.28
CA PHE A 117 -4.19 -4.99 -7.32
C PHE A 117 -4.56 -5.73 -6.04
N ILE A 118 -4.46 -5.05 -4.90
CA ILE A 118 -4.84 -5.57 -3.60
C ILE A 118 -6.36 -5.79 -3.54
N THR A 119 -6.79 -6.97 -3.14
CA THR A 119 -8.19 -7.35 -2.94
C THR A 119 -8.34 -8.17 -1.66
N HIS A 120 -9.57 -8.43 -1.22
CA HIS A 120 -9.79 -9.36 -0.12
C HIS A 120 -9.45 -10.79 -0.55
N ALA A 121 -8.83 -11.54 0.35
CA ALA A 121 -8.59 -12.95 0.13
C ALA A 121 -9.93 -13.70 0.04
N GLY A 122 -10.06 -14.59 -0.95
CA GLY A 122 -11.26 -15.40 -1.17
C GLY A 122 -12.38 -14.71 -1.97
N GLU A 123 -12.23 -13.47 -2.41
CA GLU A 123 -13.16 -12.86 -3.37
C GLU A 123 -13.00 -13.48 -4.77
N PRO A 124 -14.09 -13.67 -5.53
CA PRO A 124 -14.02 -14.26 -6.86
C PRO A 124 -13.19 -13.37 -7.81
N VAL A 125 -12.07 -13.92 -8.26
CA VAL A 125 -11.07 -13.30 -9.15
C VAL A 125 -11.64 -12.99 -10.55
N HIS A 126 -12.73 -13.68 -10.94
CA HIS A 126 -13.26 -13.61 -12.30
C HIS A 126 -13.80 -12.23 -12.64
N GLY A 127 -13.16 -11.59 -13.63
CA GLY A 127 -13.64 -10.33 -14.20
C GLY A 127 -13.22 -9.07 -13.42
N TYR A 128 -12.28 -9.14 -12.49
CA TYR A 128 -11.79 -7.95 -11.80
C TYR A 128 -11.20 -6.93 -12.81
N GLN A 129 -11.73 -5.70 -12.77
CA GLN A 129 -11.23 -4.56 -13.54
C GLN A 129 -10.83 -3.44 -12.59
N CYS A 130 -9.58 -2.98 -12.70
CA CYS A 130 -9.07 -1.89 -11.87
C CYS A 130 -9.73 -0.55 -12.22
N VAL A 131 -9.61 0.43 -11.31
CA VAL A 131 -10.23 1.75 -11.49
C VAL A 131 -9.74 2.51 -12.72
N MET A 132 -8.51 2.28 -13.14
CA MET A 132 -7.95 2.93 -14.33
C MET A 132 -8.57 2.36 -15.61
N CYS A 133 -8.91 1.06 -15.62
CA CYS A 133 -9.53 0.39 -16.77
C CYS A 133 -11.05 0.54 -16.79
N HIS A 134 -11.69 0.65 -15.63
CA HIS A 134 -13.13 0.88 -15.49
C HIS A 134 -13.41 2.01 -14.49
N PRO A 135 -13.16 3.26 -14.90
CA PRO A 135 -13.40 4.42 -14.05
C PRO A 135 -14.90 4.57 -13.76
N PRO A 136 -15.29 4.92 -12.52
CA PRO A 136 -16.70 5.07 -12.17
C PRO A 136 -17.32 6.24 -12.94
N SER A 137 -18.60 6.14 -13.28
CA SER A 137 -19.34 7.10 -14.13
C SER A 137 -19.27 8.56 -13.65
N ARG A 138 -18.99 8.80 -12.36
CA ARG A 138 -18.84 10.15 -11.77
C ARG A 138 -17.43 10.76 -11.90
N ALA A 139 -16.42 9.99 -12.32
CA ALA A 139 -15.05 10.51 -12.55
C ALA A 139 -14.97 11.36 -13.83
N VAL A 140 -15.82 11.08 -14.82
CA VAL A 140 -15.84 11.78 -16.12
C VAL A 140 -16.52 13.16 -16.03
N LYS A 141 -17.31 13.41 -14.98
CA LYS A 141 -18.16 14.63 -14.88
C LYS A 141 -17.44 15.92 -14.48
N LYS A 142 -16.11 15.93 -14.33
CA LYS A 142 -15.33 17.15 -14.03
C LYS A 142 -14.63 17.77 -15.24
N ALA A 143 -14.78 17.20 -16.44
CA ALA A 143 -14.22 17.77 -17.67
C ALA A 143 -15.24 18.54 -18.54
N ALA A 144 -16.49 18.65 -18.08
CA ALA A 144 -17.55 19.37 -18.80
C ALA A 144 -18.34 20.25 -17.81
N ALA A 145 -17.74 21.36 -17.41
CA ALA A 145 -18.41 22.55 -16.94
C ALA A 145 -17.44 23.72 -17.20
N GLU A 146 -17.89 24.66 -18.04
CA GLU A 146 -17.29 25.98 -18.29
C GLU A 146 -16.86 26.71 -17.03
#